data_AF-R9B685-F1
#
_entry.id   AF-R9B685-F1
#
_cell.length_a   1.000
_cell.length_b   1.000
_cell.length_c   1.000
_cell.angle_alpha   90.00
_cell.angle_beta   90.00
_cell.angle_gamma   90.00
#
_symmetry.space_group_name_H-M   'P 1'
#
loop_
_entity.id
_entity.type
_entity.pdbx_description
1 polymer ?
#
loop_
_entity_poly.entity_id
_entity_poly.type
_entity_poly.pdbx_seq_one_letter_code
_entity_poly.pdbx_strand_id
1 'polypeptide(L)'
;MKKIIILGTLLFSTLVFADDAKQKEVIAQKLVSVDGTEQGLQNTDKMILEQIRMRLPKDLPESFYTDLSKNLNSEQRKQFIVQRYVESFSQKELQAALTFYQSVEGKAWAKKASDVGSEVAHFTTQNARTALNTTMQQYIENPKVKQLMARMNPQPVQTAEKPESK
;
A
#
# COMPACT_ATOMS: atom_id res chain seq x y z
N MET A 1 -26.90 23.92 52.82
CA MET A 1 -26.96 24.03 51.34
C MET A 1 -25.55 24.30 50.81
N LYS A 2 -24.85 23.31 50.23
CA LYS A 2 -23.54 23.45 49.54
C LYS A 2 -23.03 22.06 49.09
N LYS A 3 -23.68 21.40 48.12
CA LYS A 3 -23.21 20.10 47.57
C LYS A 3 -23.53 19.85 46.08
N ILE A 4 -23.69 20.87 45.23
CA ILE A 4 -24.10 20.69 43.81
C ILE A 4 -23.13 21.33 42.80
N ILE A 5 -21.82 21.48 43.10
CA ILE A 5 -20.90 22.15 42.14
C ILE A 5 -19.94 21.18 41.40
N ILE A 6 -19.85 19.90 41.78
CA ILE A 6 -18.83 19.00 41.18
C ILE A 6 -19.31 18.30 39.89
N LEU A 7 -20.61 18.31 39.57
CA LEU A 7 -21.14 17.58 38.40
C LEU A 7 -21.04 18.35 37.07
N GLY A 8 -20.81 19.67 37.10
CA GLY A 8 -20.73 20.50 35.90
C GLY A 8 -19.41 20.38 35.12
N THR A 9 -18.29 20.16 35.81
CA THR A 9 -16.96 20.14 35.18
C THR A 9 -16.67 18.88 34.37
N LEU A 10 -17.36 17.76 34.62
CA LEU A 10 -17.16 16.50 33.91
C LEU A 10 -17.80 16.45 32.50
N LEU A 11 -18.78 17.33 32.22
CA LEU A 11 -19.44 17.40 30.90
C LEU A 11 -18.76 18.39 29.93
N PHE A 12 -17.92 19.31 30.44
CA PHE A 12 -17.19 20.25 29.58
C PHE A 12 -15.94 19.65 28.94
N SER A 13 -15.33 18.64 29.56
CA SER A 13 -14.13 18.00 29.00
C SER A 13 -14.45 17.24 27.70
N THR A 14 -15.60 16.57 27.60
CA THR A 14 -15.98 15.80 26.40
C THR A 14 -16.22 16.67 25.17
N LEU A 15 -16.73 17.89 25.35
CA LEU A 15 -16.95 18.83 24.25
C LEU A 15 -15.63 19.34 23.65
N VAL A 16 -14.61 19.58 24.47
CA VAL A 16 -13.28 20.02 24.00
C VAL A 16 -12.57 18.91 23.22
N PHE A 17 -12.67 17.65 23.66
CA PHE A 17 -12.09 16.51 22.94
C PHE A 17 -12.78 16.22 21.60
N ALA A 18 -14.12 16.39 21.53
CA ALA A 18 -14.86 16.19 20.29
C ALA A 18 -14.54 17.25 19.23
N ASP A 19 -14.25 18.49 19.65
CA ASP A 19 -13.87 19.58 18.75
C ASP A 19 -12.41 19.43 18.27
N ASP A 20 -11.49 19.04 19.15
CA ASP A 20 -10.10 18.71 18.79
C ASP A 20 -10.02 17.57 17.77
N ALA A 21 -10.73 16.47 17.99
CA ALA A 21 -10.74 15.33 17.08
C ALA A 21 -11.24 15.71 15.68
N LYS A 22 -12.30 16.52 15.58
CA LYS A 22 -12.83 17.02 14.30
C LYS A 22 -11.84 17.93 13.58
N GLN A 23 -11.19 18.84 14.29
CA GLN A 23 -10.18 19.72 13.67
C GLN A 23 -8.98 18.91 13.16
N LYS A 24 -8.50 17.95 13.95
CA LYS A 24 -7.44 17.04 13.54
C LYS A 24 -7.83 16.23 12.31
N GLU A 25 -9.08 15.75 12.25
CA GLU A 25 -9.58 15.00 11.10
C GLU A 25 -9.54 15.84 9.82
N VAL A 26 -9.99 17.10 9.87
CA VAL A 26 -9.93 18.02 8.73
C VAL A 26 -8.49 18.25 8.26
N ILE A 27 -7.55 18.45 9.20
CA ILE A 27 -6.14 18.65 8.86
C ILE A 27 -5.54 17.37 8.27
N ALA A 28 -5.83 16.21 8.86
CA ALA A 28 -5.35 14.91 8.39
C ALA A 28 -5.88 14.57 6.98
N GLN A 29 -7.15 14.83 6.70
CA GLN A 29 -7.72 14.66 5.36
C GLN A 29 -7.01 15.54 4.32
N LYS A 30 -6.71 16.80 4.66
CA LYS A 30 -5.91 17.68 3.80
C LYS A 30 -4.49 17.16 3.63
N LEU A 31 -3.86 16.72 4.71
CA LEU A 31 -2.48 16.21 4.70
C LEU A 31 -2.34 15.03 3.75
N VAL A 32 -3.23 14.04 3.84
CA VAL A 32 -3.28 12.86 2.96
C VAL A 32 -3.38 13.22 1.48
N SER A 33 -3.99 14.36 1.14
CA SER A 33 -4.10 14.83 -0.25
C SER A 33 -2.82 15.49 -0.81
N VAL A 34 -1.86 15.84 0.05
CA VAL A 34 -0.65 16.59 -0.36
C VAL A 34 0.68 15.92 0.06
N ASP A 35 0.65 14.99 1.00
CA ASP A 35 1.85 14.31 1.53
C ASP A 35 2.31 13.11 0.69
N GLY A 36 1.58 12.79 -0.39
CA GLY A 36 1.86 11.67 -1.28
C GLY A 36 1.17 10.36 -0.88
N THR A 37 0.35 10.34 0.18
CA THR A 37 -0.38 9.15 0.62
C THR A 37 -1.27 8.57 -0.48
N GLU A 38 -2.01 9.41 -1.22
CA GLU A 38 -2.87 8.93 -2.31
C GLU A 38 -2.07 8.23 -3.42
N GLN A 39 -0.91 8.77 -3.79
CA GLN A 39 -0.02 8.12 -4.75
C GLN A 39 0.51 6.78 -4.21
N GLY A 40 0.87 6.74 -2.93
CA GLY A 40 1.29 5.51 -2.26
C GLY A 40 0.21 4.42 -2.24
N LEU A 41 -1.06 4.81 -2.00
CA LEU A 41 -2.20 3.89 -2.08
C LEU A 41 -2.39 3.36 -3.50
N GLN A 42 -2.34 4.21 -4.52
CA GLN A 42 -2.44 3.79 -5.92
C GLN A 42 -1.32 2.81 -6.32
N ASN A 43 -0.09 3.06 -5.88
CA ASN A 43 1.05 2.19 -6.18
C ASN A 43 0.90 0.83 -5.47
N THR A 44 0.40 0.84 -4.23
CA THR A 44 0.08 -0.38 -3.48
C THR A 44 -1.01 -1.19 -4.18
N ASP A 45 -2.03 -0.54 -4.74
CA ASP A 45 -3.12 -1.20 -5.46
C ASP A 45 -2.62 -1.92 -6.70
N LYS A 46 -1.78 -1.24 -7.49
CA LYS A 46 -1.12 -1.85 -8.64
C LYS A 46 -0.32 -3.08 -8.23
N MET A 47 0.50 -2.97 -7.19
CA MET A 47 1.30 -4.10 -6.69
C MET A 47 0.41 -5.28 -6.26
N ILE A 48 -0.67 -5.02 -5.52
CA ILE A 48 -1.61 -6.08 -5.08
C ILE A 48 -2.25 -6.75 -6.30
N LEU A 49 -2.76 -5.96 -7.25
CA LEU A 49 -3.40 -6.47 -8.46
C LEU A 49 -2.44 -7.30 -9.31
N GLU A 50 -1.19 -6.85 -9.47
CA GLU A 50 -0.14 -7.61 -10.15
C GLU A 50 0.14 -8.95 -9.46
N GLN A 51 0.29 -8.94 -8.13
CA GLN A 51 0.50 -10.18 -7.37
C GLN A 51 -0.67 -11.16 -7.49
N ILE A 52 -1.90 -10.66 -7.49
CA ILE A 52 -3.09 -11.49 -7.68
C ILE A 52 -3.14 -12.04 -9.12
N ARG A 53 -2.92 -11.20 -10.13
CA ARG A 53 -2.91 -11.60 -11.56
C ARG A 53 -1.83 -12.64 -11.87
N MET A 54 -0.73 -12.66 -11.12
CA MET A 54 0.29 -13.71 -11.25
C MET A 54 -0.19 -15.08 -10.74
N ARG A 55 -1.15 -15.13 -9.82
CA ARG A 55 -1.63 -16.37 -9.16
C ARG A 55 -2.95 -16.90 -9.73
N LEU A 56 -3.70 -16.06 -10.46
CA LEU A 56 -4.98 -16.42 -11.06
C LEU A 56 -4.83 -16.93 -12.51
N PRO A 57 -5.84 -17.67 -13.02
CA PRO A 57 -5.93 -18.02 -14.44
C PRO A 57 -5.82 -16.81 -15.36
N LYS A 58 -5.22 -17.01 -16.56
CA LYS A 58 -4.93 -15.93 -17.52
C LYS A 58 -6.13 -15.52 -18.37
N ASP A 59 -7.20 -16.29 -18.35
CA ASP A 59 -8.43 -16.14 -19.14
C ASP A 59 -9.55 -15.41 -18.39
N LEU A 60 -9.27 -14.84 -17.22
CA LEU A 60 -10.23 -13.99 -16.51
C LEU A 60 -10.48 -12.69 -17.29
N PRO A 61 -11.74 -12.22 -17.37
CA PRO A 61 -12.08 -10.98 -18.08
C PRO A 61 -11.53 -9.75 -17.35
N GLU A 62 -11.22 -8.67 -18.08
CA GLU A 62 -10.73 -7.41 -17.47
C GLU A 62 -11.74 -6.76 -16.50
N SER A 63 -13.03 -7.05 -16.65
CA SER A 63 -14.06 -6.63 -15.70
C SER A 63 -13.82 -7.19 -14.30
N PHE A 64 -13.29 -8.42 -14.18
CA PHE A 64 -12.92 -9.02 -12.89
C PHE A 64 -11.91 -8.16 -12.15
N TYR A 65 -10.84 -7.72 -12.83
CA TYR A 65 -9.79 -6.90 -12.20
C TYR A 65 -10.28 -5.48 -11.87
N THR A 66 -11.20 -4.95 -12.68
CA THR A 66 -11.88 -3.69 -12.40
C THR A 66 -12.69 -3.77 -11.11
N ASP A 67 -13.50 -4.83 -10.96
CA ASP A 67 -14.32 -5.02 -9.78
C ASP A 67 -13.49 -5.41 -8.55
N LEU A 68 -12.40 -6.16 -8.74
CA LEU A 68 -11.41 -6.41 -7.69
C LEU A 68 -10.82 -5.09 -7.17
N SER A 69 -10.45 -4.16 -8.06
CA SER A 69 -9.95 -2.86 -7.66
C SER A 69 -10.98 -2.05 -6.86
N LYS A 70 -12.26 -2.11 -7.23
CA LYS A 70 -13.35 -1.47 -6.45
C LYS A 70 -13.48 -2.11 -5.07
N ASN A 71 -13.42 -3.44 -5.00
CA ASN A 71 -13.54 -4.21 -3.77
C ASN A 71 -12.34 -4.05 -2.83
N LEU A 72 -11.15 -3.69 -3.34
CA LEU A 72 -10.02 -3.25 -2.52
C LEU A 72 -10.28 -1.94 -1.76
N ASN A 73 -11.32 -1.20 -2.16
CA ASN A 73 -11.88 -0.05 -1.45
C ASN A 73 -10.81 0.94 -0.94
N SER A 74 -10.20 1.64 -1.89
CA SER A 74 -9.13 2.62 -1.58
C SER A 74 -9.60 3.74 -0.65
N GLU A 75 -10.89 4.12 -0.71
CA GLU A 75 -11.46 5.10 0.21
C GLU A 75 -11.48 4.60 1.66
N GLN A 76 -11.87 3.34 1.90
CA GLN A 76 -11.83 2.78 3.25
C GLN A 76 -10.40 2.77 3.82
N ARG A 77 -9.40 2.45 3.00
CA ARG A 77 -7.99 2.49 3.44
C ARG A 77 -7.49 3.90 3.66
N LYS A 78 -7.91 4.86 2.83
CA LYS A 78 -7.64 6.29 3.04
C LYS A 78 -8.21 6.77 4.38
N GLN A 79 -9.47 6.42 4.68
CA GLN A 79 -10.10 6.77 5.95
C GLN A 79 -9.38 6.13 7.14
N PHE A 80 -8.94 4.88 7.01
CA PHE A 80 -8.10 4.24 8.04
C PHE A 80 -6.83 5.05 8.31
N ILE A 81 -6.13 5.53 7.28
CA ILE A 81 -4.91 6.36 7.45
C ILE A 81 -5.23 7.69 8.13
N VAL A 82 -6.31 8.37 7.70
CA VAL A 82 -6.77 9.61 8.35
C VAL A 82 -7.00 9.38 9.84
N GLN A 83 -7.69 8.30 10.22
CA GLN A 83 -7.92 7.97 11.63
C GLN A 83 -6.61 7.69 12.38
N ARG A 84 -5.65 6.99 11.77
CA ARG A 84 -4.31 6.81 12.38
C ARG A 84 -3.60 8.14 12.62
N TYR A 85 -3.73 9.12 11.72
CA TYR A 85 -3.18 10.46 11.93
C TYR A 85 -3.86 11.20 13.08
N VAL A 86 -5.19 11.15 13.15
CA VAL A 86 -5.97 11.74 14.25
C VAL A 86 -5.61 11.11 15.59
N GLU A 87 -5.38 9.80 15.64
CA GLU A 87 -5.04 9.11 16.89
C GLU A 87 -3.57 9.33 17.32
N SER A 88 -2.65 9.46 16.37
CA SER A 88 -1.21 9.39 16.66
C SER A 88 -0.54 10.75 16.87
N PHE A 89 -1.06 11.82 16.26
CA PHE A 89 -0.40 13.13 16.25
C PHE A 89 -1.25 14.18 16.96
N SER A 90 -0.60 15.17 17.56
CA SER A 90 -1.28 16.38 18.04
C SER A 90 -1.73 17.26 16.86
N GLN A 91 -2.69 18.15 17.11
CA GLN A 91 -3.12 19.13 16.10
C GLN A 91 -1.96 20.00 15.61
N LYS A 92 -1.03 20.39 16.50
CA LYS A 92 0.14 21.20 16.15
C LYS A 92 1.09 20.48 15.20
N GLU A 93 1.33 19.19 15.42
CA GLU A 93 2.17 18.37 14.54
C GLU A 93 1.52 18.18 13.16
N LEU A 94 0.22 17.86 13.13
CA LEU A 94 -0.54 17.75 11.88
C LEU A 94 -0.52 19.05 11.09
N GLN A 95 -0.69 20.19 11.77
CA GLN A 95 -0.66 21.50 11.12
C GLN A 95 0.74 21.85 10.59
N ALA A 96 1.80 21.54 11.35
CA ALA A 96 3.17 21.76 10.89
C ALA A 96 3.51 20.90 9.67
N ALA A 97 3.11 19.64 9.68
CA ALA A 97 3.26 18.74 8.53
C ALA A 97 2.49 19.27 7.32
N LEU A 98 1.24 19.70 7.50
CA LEU A 98 0.42 20.26 6.43
C LEU A 98 1.08 21.52 5.83
N THR A 99 1.58 22.43 6.66
CA THR A 99 2.29 23.62 6.20
C THR A 99 3.52 23.26 5.37
N PHE A 100 4.31 22.28 5.81
CA PHE A 100 5.45 21.80 5.05
C PHE A 100 5.03 21.23 3.68
N TYR A 101 4.11 20.25 3.66
CA TYR A 101 3.67 19.62 2.40
C TYR A 101 2.87 20.53 1.47
N GLN A 102 2.41 21.70 1.95
CA GLN A 102 1.84 22.73 1.09
C GLN A 102 2.89 23.62 0.41
N SER A 103 4.14 23.66 0.91
CA SER A 103 5.25 24.39 0.29
C SER A 103 5.66 23.76 -1.04
N VAL A 104 6.41 24.51 -1.85
CA VAL A 104 6.95 24.02 -3.12
C VAL A 104 7.89 22.83 -2.87
N GLU A 105 8.77 22.96 -1.89
CA GLU A 105 9.74 21.95 -1.47
C GLU A 105 9.04 20.73 -0.89
N GLY A 106 8.01 20.91 -0.05
CA GLY A 106 7.27 19.81 0.55
C GLY A 106 6.51 18.98 -0.48
N LYS A 107 5.86 19.62 -1.47
CA LYS A 107 5.23 18.90 -2.60
C LYS A 107 6.26 18.14 -3.44
N ALA A 108 7.39 18.77 -3.73
CA ALA A 108 8.47 18.13 -4.47
C ALA A 108 9.06 16.94 -3.70
N TRP A 109 9.21 17.08 -2.37
CA TRP A 109 9.64 16.03 -1.48
C TRP A 109 8.66 14.85 -1.48
N ALA A 110 7.36 15.10 -1.26
CA ALA A 110 6.33 14.06 -1.27
C ALA A 110 6.36 13.23 -2.55
N LYS A 111 6.44 13.89 -3.71
CA LYS A 111 6.54 13.20 -5.00
C LYS A 111 7.81 12.35 -5.08
N LYS A 112 8.97 12.94 -4.81
CA LYS A 112 10.26 12.24 -4.91
C LYS A 112 10.36 11.08 -3.93
N ALA A 113 9.87 11.23 -2.71
CA ALA A 113 9.84 10.17 -1.71
C ALA A 113 8.95 8.99 -2.16
N SER A 114 7.81 9.28 -2.79
CA SER A 114 6.94 8.25 -3.39
C SER A 114 7.62 7.52 -4.56
N ASP A 115 8.30 8.26 -5.44
CA ASP A 115 9.05 7.69 -6.56
C ASP A 115 10.18 6.77 -6.04
N VAL A 116 10.98 7.24 -5.08
CA VAL A 116 12.05 6.45 -4.42
C VAL A 116 11.48 5.19 -3.77
N GLY A 117 10.35 5.29 -3.06
CA GLY A 117 9.68 4.13 -2.47
C GLY A 117 9.29 3.08 -3.51
N SER A 118 8.85 3.53 -4.69
CA SER A 118 8.48 2.65 -5.81
C SER A 118 9.71 1.98 -6.44
N GLU A 119 10.82 2.72 -6.59
CA GLU A 119 12.10 2.17 -7.05
C GLU A 119 12.65 1.12 -6.07
N VAL A 120 12.58 1.39 -4.76
CA VAL A 120 12.97 0.43 -3.72
C VAL A 120 12.12 -0.82 -3.80
N ALA A 121 10.79 -0.70 -3.92
CA ALA A 121 9.91 -1.86 -4.05
C ALA A 121 10.24 -2.72 -5.30
N HIS A 122 10.53 -2.07 -6.43
CA HIS A 122 10.95 -2.75 -7.64
C HIS A 122 12.28 -3.48 -7.47
N PHE A 123 13.29 -2.78 -6.94
CA PHE A 123 14.61 -3.34 -6.65
C PHE A 123 14.53 -4.54 -5.69
N THR A 124 13.77 -4.43 -4.60
CA THR A 124 13.55 -5.52 -3.64
C THR A 124 12.85 -6.71 -4.29
N THR A 125 11.87 -6.47 -5.16
CA THR A 125 11.18 -7.55 -5.88
C THR A 125 12.11 -8.30 -6.82
N GLN A 126 12.97 -7.59 -7.56
CA GLN A 126 13.98 -8.22 -8.41
C GLN A 126 14.99 -9.03 -7.58
N ASN A 127 15.50 -8.44 -6.49
CA ASN A 127 16.42 -9.13 -5.59
C ASN A 127 15.81 -10.39 -4.96
N ALA A 128 14.53 -10.35 -4.60
CA ALA A 128 13.83 -11.52 -4.06
C ALA A 128 13.77 -12.67 -5.08
N ARG A 129 13.54 -12.37 -6.37
CA ARG A 129 13.58 -13.38 -7.44
C ARG A 129 14.96 -13.99 -7.60
N THR A 130 16.00 -13.15 -7.62
CA THR A 130 17.39 -13.62 -7.70
C THR A 130 17.75 -14.48 -6.48
N ALA A 131 17.41 -14.04 -5.27
CA ALA A 131 17.65 -14.78 -4.03
C ALA A 131 16.92 -16.14 -4.02
N LEU A 132 15.68 -16.19 -4.50
CA LEU A 132 14.93 -17.43 -4.64
C LEU A 132 15.61 -18.38 -5.64
N ASN A 133 15.98 -17.90 -6.83
CA ASN A 133 16.65 -18.72 -7.84
C ASN A 133 17.98 -19.28 -7.33
N THR A 134 18.81 -18.44 -6.71
CA THR A 134 20.09 -18.87 -6.11
C THR A 134 19.87 -19.93 -5.03
N THR A 135 18.91 -19.72 -4.13
CA THR A 135 18.58 -20.69 -3.08
C THR A 135 18.08 -21.99 -3.67
N MET A 136 17.21 -21.96 -4.68
CA MET A 136 16.73 -23.20 -5.32
C MET A 136 17.88 -23.98 -5.98
N GLN A 137 18.85 -23.30 -6.60
CA GLN A 137 20.04 -23.95 -7.16
C GLN A 137 20.91 -24.62 -6.10
N GLN A 138 21.07 -24.00 -4.92
CA GLN A 138 21.80 -24.60 -3.80
C GLN A 138 21.15 -25.90 -3.28
N TYR A 139 19.83 -26.04 -3.46
CA TYR A 139 19.05 -27.20 -3.07
C TYR A 139 18.60 -28.05 -4.27
N ILE A 140 19.30 -27.98 -5.40
CA ILE A 140 18.90 -28.65 -6.66
C ILE A 140 18.78 -30.17 -6.50
N GLU A 141 19.55 -30.78 -5.60
CA GLU A 141 19.49 -32.22 -5.31
C GLU A 141 18.23 -32.62 -4.53
N ASN A 142 17.49 -31.67 -3.95
CA ASN A 142 16.20 -31.95 -3.34
C ASN A 142 15.14 -32.15 -4.44
N PRO A 143 14.50 -33.33 -4.55
CA PRO A 143 13.55 -33.62 -5.63
C PRO A 143 12.37 -32.65 -5.71
N LYS A 144 11.89 -32.13 -4.56
CA LYS A 144 10.79 -31.17 -4.52
C LYS A 144 11.22 -29.80 -5.05
N VAL A 145 12.44 -29.36 -4.71
CA VAL A 145 13.00 -28.09 -5.20
C VAL A 145 13.26 -28.20 -6.71
N LYS A 146 13.82 -29.31 -7.18
CA LYS A 146 14.03 -29.57 -8.61
C LYS A 146 12.72 -29.52 -9.41
N GLN A 147 11.67 -30.14 -8.88
CA GLN A 147 10.33 -30.08 -9.50
C GLN A 147 9.75 -28.65 -9.49
N LEU A 148 9.94 -27.90 -8.40
CA LEU A 148 9.49 -26.51 -8.31
C LEU A 148 10.21 -25.61 -9.33
N MET A 149 11.53 -25.74 -9.47
CA MET A 149 12.31 -24.99 -10.45
C MET A 149 11.83 -25.20 -11.88
N ALA A 150 11.55 -26.47 -12.26
CA ALA A 150 11.05 -26.80 -13.59
C ALA A 150 9.67 -26.18 -13.89
N ARG A 151 8.84 -25.98 -12.86
CA ARG A 151 7.54 -25.29 -13.00
C ARG A 151 7.67 -23.78 -13.09
N MET A 152 8.61 -23.20 -12.35
CA MET A 152 8.78 -21.74 -12.28
C MET A 152 9.53 -21.17 -13.49
N ASN A 153 10.47 -21.94 -14.04
CA ASN A 153 11.22 -21.59 -15.25
C ASN A 153 10.95 -22.66 -16.32
N PRO A 154 9.72 -22.73 -16.88
CA PRO A 154 9.44 -23.70 -17.93
C PRO A 154 10.41 -23.44 -19.09
N GLN A 155 11.16 -24.47 -19.49
CA GLN A 155 11.96 -24.36 -20.70
C GLN A 155 11.02 -24.03 -21.86
N PRO A 156 11.44 -23.16 -22.80
CA PRO A 156 10.68 -22.95 -24.02
C PRO A 156 10.43 -24.32 -24.64
N VAL A 157 9.16 -24.64 -24.87
CA VAL A 157 8.76 -25.89 -25.54
C VAL A 157 9.51 -25.92 -26.86
N GLN A 158 10.49 -26.81 -26.98
CA GLN A 158 11.07 -27.12 -28.27
C GLN A 158 9.91 -27.59 -29.14
N THR A 159 9.52 -26.74 -30.07
CA THR A 159 8.49 -27.07 -31.04
C THR A 159 9.11 -28.19 -31.86
N ALA A 160 8.67 -29.42 -31.61
CA ALA A 160 9.13 -30.58 -32.36
C ALA A 160 8.86 -30.28 -33.84
N GLU A 161 9.93 -30.11 -34.60
CA GLU A 161 9.87 -30.03 -36.06
C GLU A 161 9.10 -31.26 -36.54
N LYS A 162 7.96 -31.02 -37.18
CA LYS A 162 7.25 -32.08 -37.90
C LYS A 162 8.20 -32.63 -38.97
N PRO A 163 8.42 -33.94 -39.04
CA PRO A 163 9.18 -34.50 -40.15
C PRO A 163 8.39 -34.26 -41.43
N GLU A 164 9.03 -33.61 -42.41
CA GLU A 164 8.54 -33.53 -43.78
C GLU A 164 8.34 -34.96 -44.31
N SER A 165 7.08 -35.30 -44.58
CA SER A 165 6.72 -36.51 -45.33
C SER A 165 7.24 -36.37 -46.76
N LYS A 166 8.18 -37.24 -47.14
CA LYS A 166 8.51 -37.51 -48.54
C LYS A 166 7.35 -38.18 -49.27
#